data_AF-A0A922AJ29-F1
#
_entry.id   AF-A0A922AJ29-F1
#
_cell.length_a   1.000
_cell.length_b   1.000
_cell.length_c   1.000
_cell.angle_alpha   90.00
_cell.angle_beta   90.00
_cell.angle_gamma   90.00
#
_symmetry.space_group_name_H-M   'P 1'
#
loop_
_entity.id
_entity.type
_entity.pdbx_description
1 polymer ?
#
loop_
_entity_poly.entity_id
_entity_poly.type
_entity_poly.pdbx_seq_one_letter_code
_entity_poly.pdbx_strand_id
1 'polypeptide(L)'
;MKSTNKFVVVSAIPIILLYLAFASIPVILAQNFVPTEKFLLDCGATSETTDTNGRKWTSDVKSKYLTAGGNSNTSEAATQDPSVPQVPYMTARVFYSSLHIVFLLSPVVNLYGFTSTLLLTRA
;
A
#
# COMPACT_ATOMS: atom_id res chain seq x y z
N MET A 1 0.28 -69.97 -4.11
CA MET A 1 0.74 -68.65 -4.58
C MET A 1 -0.24 -67.55 -4.14
N LYS A 2 -0.01 -66.87 -3.01
CA LYS A 2 -0.86 -65.75 -2.53
C LYS A 2 -0.03 -64.65 -1.82
N SER A 3 1.30 -64.75 -1.89
CA SER A 3 2.24 -63.99 -1.06
C SER A 3 2.65 -62.66 -1.71
N THR A 4 2.84 -62.64 -3.03
CA THR A 4 3.36 -61.48 -3.78
C THR A 4 2.49 -60.23 -3.69
N ASN A 5 1.16 -60.37 -3.65
CA ASN A 5 0.25 -59.22 -3.60
C ASN A 5 0.29 -58.49 -2.25
N LYS A 6 0.58 -59.21 -1.15
CA LYS A 6 0.66 -58.60 0.19
C LYS A 6 1.95 -57.81 0.39
N PHE A 7 3.07 -58.30 -0.14
CA PHE A 7 4.37 -57.60 -0.07
C PHE A 7 4.40 -56.31 -0.89
N VAL A 8 3.80 -56.30 -2.08
CA VAL A 8 3.69 -55.10 -2.92
C VAL A 8 2.81 -54.04 -2.25
N VAL A 9 1.69 -54.45 -1.65
CA VAL A 9 0.79 -53.53 -0.92
C VAL A 9 1.50 -52.93 0.29
N VAL A 10 2.22 -53.73 1.10
CA VAL A 10 2.95 -53.23 2.28
C VAL A 10 4.07 -52.26 1.89
N SER A 11 4.75 -52.49 0.76
CA SER A 11 5.79 -51.58 0.25
C SER A 11 5.23 -50.28 -0.31
N ALA A 12 3.97 -50.26 -0.77
CA ALA A 12 3.33 -49.07 -1.35
C ALA A 12 2.73 -48.14 -0.28
N ILE A 13 2.36 -48.66 0.90
CA ILE A 13 1.81 -47.88 2.02
C ILE A 13 2.67 -46.67 2.41
N PRO A 14 3.99 -46.76 2.63
CA PRO A 14 4.80 -45.60 3.02
C PRO A 14 4.88 -44.55 1.91
N ILE A 15 4.83 -44.95 0.64
CA ILE A 15 4.84 -44.05 -0.52
C ILE A 15 3.50 -43.28 -0.60
N ILE A 16 2.39 -43.98 -0.35
CA ILE A 16 1.04 -43.39 -0.31
C ILE A 16 0.94 -42.39 0.86
N LEU A 17 1.46 -42.74 2.04
CA LEU A 17 1.49 -41.86 3.20
C LEU A 17 2.34 -40.60 2.95
N LEU A 18 3.48 -40.74 2.28
CA LEU A 18 4.31 -39.60 1.89
C LEU A 18 3.59 -38.68 0.90
N TYR A 19 2.88 -39.25 -0.08
CA TYR A 19 2.10 -38.49 -1.06
C TYR A 19 0.94 -37.73 -0.40
N LEU A 20 0.24 -38.37 0.55
CA LEU A 20 -0.83 -37.74 1.34
C LEU A 20 -0.30 -36.62 2.25
N ALA A 21 0.91 -36.78 2.79
CA ALA A 21 1.57 -35.76 3.62
C ALA A 21 2.05 -34.54 2.80
N PHE A 22 2.43 -34.74 1.53
CA PHE A 22 2.76 -33.64 0.62
C PHE A 22 1.51 -32.94 0.08
N ALA A 23 0.41 -33.68 -0.13
CA ALA A 23 -0.86 -33.13 -0.58
C ALA A 23 -1.57 -32.27 0.48
N SER A 24 -1.20 -32.42 1.76
CA SER A 24 -1.77 -31.64 2.88
C SER A 24 -1.01 -30.37 3.19
N ILE A 25 0.06 -30.02 2.44
CA ILE A 25 0.72 -28.72 2.60
C ILE A 25 -0.28 -27.64 2.17
N PRO A 26 -0.75 -26.77 3.09
CA PRO A 26 -1.58 -25.66 2.69
C PRO A 26 -0.71 -24.73 1.84
N VAL A 27 -1.02 -24.63 0.55
CA VAL A 27 -0.52 -23.54 -0.28
C VAL A 27 -1.13 -22.28 0.29
N ILE A 28 -0.35 -21.53 1.07
CA ILE A 28 -0.74 -20.21 1.54
C ILE A 28 -0.71 -19.32 0.30
N LEU A 29 -1.84 -19.24 -0.42
CA LEU A 29 -2.04 -18.17 -1.37
C LEU A 29 -1.97 -16.88 -0.55
N ALA A 30 -1.06 -15.97 -0.93
CA ALA A 30 -1.17 -14.58 -0.53
C ALA A 30 -2.56 -14.10 -0.98
N GLN A 31 -3.52 -14.07 -0.06
CA GLN A 31 -4.83 -13.52 -0.39
C GLN A 31 -4.61 -12.06 -0.80
N ASN A 32 -5.23 -11.66 -1.91
CA ASN A 32 -5.26 -10.27 -2.33
C ASN A 32 -5.87 -9.46 -1.19
N PHE A 33 -5.05 -8.70 -0.48
CA PHE A 33 -5.52 -7.84 0.60
C PHE A 33 -6.39 -6.73 0.00
N VAL A 34 -7.70 -6.82 0.24
CA VAL A 34 -8.65 -5.77 -0.09
C VAL A 34 -8.92 -4.98 1.20
N PRO A 35 -8.39 -3.75 1.33
CA PRO A 35 -8.64 -2.96 2.53
C PRO A 35 -10.13 -2.61 2.63
N THR A 36 -10.68 -2.73 3.84
CA THR A 36 -12.06 -2.32 4.16
C THR A 36 -12.28 -0.83 3.89
N GLU A 37 -11.28 -0.01 4.17
CA GLU A 37 -11.30 1.43 3.91
C GLU A 37 -9.98 1.86 3.26
N LYS A 38 -10.05 2.66 2.19
CA LYS A 38 -8.89 3.28 1.55
C LYS A 38 -8.87 4.75 1.92
N PHE A 39 -7.89 5.13 2.73
CA PHE A 39 -7.66 6.53 3.04
C PHE A 39 -6.63 7.12 2.07
N LEU A 40 -7.07 8.06 1.23
CA LEU A 40 -6.22 8.75 0.26
C LEU A 40 -6.12 10.22 0.64
N LEU A 41 -4.91 10.65 0.94
CA LEU A 41 -4.61 12.00 1.40
C LEU A 41 -3.74 12.71 0.37
N ASP A 42 -4.21 13.86 -0.09
CA ASP A 42 -3.48 14.77 -0.96
C ASP A 42 -2.86 15.87 -0.11
N CYS A 43 -1.53 15.82 0.00
CA CYS A 43 -0.75 16.68 0.87
C CYS A 43 -0.59 18.07 0.25
N GLY A 44 -1.17 19.10 0.87
CA GLY A 44 -1.09 20.46 0.37
C GLY A 44 -2.19 20.87 -0.61
N ALA A 45 -3.07 19.95 -1.02
CA ALA A 45 -4.29 20.31 -1.73
C ALA A 45 -5.22 21.17 -0.86
N THR A 46 -6.00 22.06 -1.48
CA THR A 46 -6.95 22.94 -0.78
C THR A 46 -8.36 22.35 -0.64
N SER A 47 -8.70 21.36 -1.46
CA SER A 47 -10.00 20.70 -1.49
C SER A 47 -9.88 19.22 -1.85
N GLU A 48 -10.95 18.46 -1.62
CA GLU A 48 -11.05 17.09 -2.12
C GLU A 48 -11.09 17.07 -3.65
N THR A 49 -10.48 16.05 -4.25
CA THR A 49 -10.42 15.89 -5.70
C THR A 49 -10.44 14.41 -6.09
N THR A 50 -10.64 14.12 -7.36
CA THR A 50 -10.66 12.75 -7.90
C THR A 50 -9.56 12.61 -8.95
N ASP A 51 -8.78 11.54 -8.87
CA ASP A 51 -7.73 11.29 -9.86
C ASP A 51 -8.26 10.64 -11.15
N THR A 52 -7.35 10.45 -12.11
CA THR A 52 -7.65 9.84 -13.42
C THR A 52 -8.14 8.40 -13.33
N ASN A 53 -7.93 7.73 -12.20
CA ASN A 53 -8.38 6.37 -11.94
C ASN A 53 -9.70 6.32 -11.14
N GLY A 54 -10.35 7.47 -10.95
CA GLY A 54 -11.61 7.57 -10.20
C GLY A 54 -11.43 7.45 -8.69
N ARG A 55 -10.21 7.56 -8.16
CA ARG A 55 -9.96 7.50 -6.72
C ARG A 55 -10.17 8.87 -6.11
N LYS A 56 -10.96 8.94 -5.02
CA LYS A 56 -11.22 10.18 -4.29
C LYS A 56 -10.11 10.47 -3.28
N TRP A 57 -9.47 11.61 -3.41
CA TRP A 57 -8.41 12.11 -2.53
C TRP A 57 -8.95 13.21 -1.62
N THR A 58 -8.64 13.11 -0.34
CA THR A 58 -8.99 14.10 0.69
C THR A 58 -7.83 15.05 0.91
N SER A 59 -8.10 16.33 1.10
CA SER A 59 -7.05 17.31 1.43
C SER A 59 -6.50 17.07 2.83
N ASP A 60 -5.18 17.25 3.01
CA ASP A 60 -4.56 17.22 4.34
C ASP A 60 -4.85 18.46 5.20
N VAL A 61 -5.32 19.54 4.58
CA VAL A 61 -5.65 20.81 5.24
C VAL A 61 -6.86 20.58 6.14
N LYS A 62 -6.69 20.83 7.45
CA LYS A 62 -7.70 20.57 8.50
C LYS A 62 -8.11 19.10 8.62
N SER A 63 -7.34 18.18 8.07
CA SER A 63 -7.58 16.75 8.25
C SER A 63 -7.22 16.33 9.68
N LYS A 64 -7.93 15.34 10.23
CA LYS A 64 -7.62 14.75 11.55
C LYS A 64 -6.28 13.98 11.59
N TYR A 65 -5.62 13.85 10.44
CA TYR A 65 -4.39 13.07 10.25
C TYR A 65 -3.13 13.93 10.31
N LEU A 66 -3.29 15.25 10.17
CA LEU A 66 -2.20 16.20 10.30
C LEU A 66 -2.20 16.77 11.73
N THR A 67 -1.38 16.19 12.60
CA THR A 67 -1.17 16.73 13.95
C THR A 67 -0.41 18.05 13.83
N ALA A 68 -1.03 19.16 14.25
CA ALA A 68 -0.44 20.49 14.26
C ALA A 68 0.75 20.52 15.22
N GLY A 69 1.97 20.32 14.71
CA GLY A 69 3.15 20.22 15.57
C GLY A 69 4.48 20.67 14.96
N GLY A 70 4.50 21.15 13.71
CA GLY A 70 5.74 21.58 13.08
C GLY A 70 5.54 22.67 12.03
N ASN A 71 6.60 23.46 11.80
CA ASN A 71 6.64 24.40 10.70
C ASN A 71 6.51 23.62 9.39
N SER A 72 5.39 23.80 8.69
CA SER A 72 5.16 23.21 7.38
C SER A 72 4.60 24.25 6.43
N ASN A 73 4.86 24.09 5.14
CA ASN A 73 4.26 24.91 4.11
C ASN A 73 3.73 24.05 2.97
N THR A 74 2.70 24.53 2.28
CA THR A 74 2.19 23.89 1.07
C THR A 74 2.89 24.49 -0.14
N SER A 75 3.20 23.66 -1.13
CA SER A 75 3.85 24.10 -2.37
C SER A 75 3.32 23.29 -3.53
N GLU A 76 3.16 23.96 -4.67
CA GLU A 76 2.86 23.30 -5.94
C GLU A 76 4.16 22.94 -6.66
N ALA A 77 4.14 21.84 -7.41
CA ALA A 77 5.24 21.47 -8.27
C ALA A 77 5.47 22.56 -9.34
N ALA A 78 6.72 23.00 -9.53
CA ALA A 78 7.03 24.00 -10.54
C ALA A 78 6.79 23.51 -11.99
N THR A 79 6.85 22.20 -12.19
CA THR A 79 6.68 21.56 -13.49
C THR A 79 5.86 20.29 -13.36
N GLN A 80 4.99 20.03 -14.33
CA GLN A 80 4.28 18.76 -14.46
C GLN A 80 4.91 17.93 -15.57
N ASP A 81 5.37 16.72 -15.23
CA ASP A 81 5.73 15.71 -16.23
C ASP A 81 4.43 15.13 -16.84
N PRO A 82 4.26 15.13 -18.18
CA PRO A 82 3.06 14.56 -18.82
C PRO A 82 2.79 13.09 -18.50
N SER A 83 3.82 12.32 -18.12
CA SER A 83 3.70 10.91 -17.70
C SER A 83 3.19 10.74 -16.27
N VAL A 84 3.18 11.82 -15.48
CA VAL A 84 2.76 11.82 -14.08
C VAL A 84 1.37 12.46 -13.95
N PRO A 85 0.42 11.82 -13.26
CA PRO A 85 -0.89 12.44 -12.99
C PRO A 85 -0.75 13.70 -12.15
N GLN A 86 -1.69 14.64 -12.27
CA GLN A 86 -1.71 15.83 -11.41
C GLN A 86 -2.10 15.51 -9.96
N VAL A 87 -3.06 14.62 -9.75
CA VAL A 87 -3.50 14.20 -8.41
C VAL A 87 -2.82 12.88 -8.04
N PRO A 88 -2.13 12.77 -6.90
CA PRO A 88 -1.85 13.78 -5.86
C PRO A 88 -0.47 14.45 -6.00
N TYR A 89 0.13 14.48 -7.20
CA TYR A 89 1.55 14.79 -7.38
C TYR A 89 1.88 16.26 -7.64
N MET A 90 0.88 17.08 -8.01
CA MET A 90 1.05 18.51 -8.28
C MET A 90 1.16 19.34 -7.00
N THR A 91 0.69 18.80 -5.87
CA THR A 91 0.66 19.44 -4.55
C THR A 91 1.53 18.68 -3.56
N ALA A 92 2.22 19.43 -2.69
CA ALA A 92 3.00 18.85 -1.60
C ALA A 92 2.90 19.70 -0.33
N ARG A 93 2.98 19.05 0.83
CA ARG A 93 3.28 19.70 2.11
C ARG A 93 4.74 19.41 2.48
N VAL A 94 5.51 20.48 2.63
CA VAL A 94 6.92 20.44 3.03
C VAL A 94 7.02 20.69 4.52
N PHE A 95 7.69 19.81 5.25
CA PHE A 95 7.93 19.93 6.69
C PHE A 95 9.37 20.35 6.93
N TYR A 96 9.59 21.41 7.70
CA TYR A 96 10.93 21.91 8.06
C TYR A 96 11.47 21.30 9.37
N SER A 97 10.66 20.47 10.03
CA SER A 97 10.99 19.73 11.24
C SER A 97 10.41 18.32 11.17
N SER A 98 10.87 17.43 12.06
CA SER A 98 10.30 16.08 12.16
C SER A 98 8.79 16.13 12.37
N LEU A 99 8.06 15.30 11.63
CA LEU A 99 6.62 15.12 11.73
C LEU A 99 6.32 13.66 12.05
N HIS A 100 5.41 13.44 13.00
CA HIS A 100 4.85 12.12 13.29
C HIS A 100 3.44 12.03 12.70
N ILE A 101 3.25 11.17 11.71
CA ILE A 101 1.92 10.81 11.19
C ILE A 101 1.51 9.50 11.88
N VAL A 102 0.45 9.54 12.68
CA VAL A 102 -0.08 8.34 13.35
C VAL A 102 -1.21 7.77 12.52
N PHE A 103 -1.03 6.55 12.01
CA PHE A 103 -2.09 5.81 11.34
C PHE A 103 -2.55 4.65 12.24
N LEU A 104 -3.82 4.63 12.63
CA LEU A 104 -4.33 3.66 13.61
C LEU A 104 -4.81 2.34 12.97
N LEU A 105 -4.90 2.23 11.64
CA LEU A 105 -5.80 1.25 11.01
C LEU A 105 -5.28 0.50 9.77
N SER A 106 -4.00 0.57 9.35
CA SER A 106 -3.56 -0.06 8.09
C SER A 106 -2.33 -0.96 8.23
N PRO A 107 -2.37 -2.20 7.71
CA PRO A 107 -1.19 -3.06 7.61
C PRO A 107 -0.25 -2.63 6.47
N VAL A 108 -0.69 -1.73 5.58
CA VAL A 108 0.06 -1.29 4.39
C VAL A 108 -0.10 0.22 4.20
N VAL A 109 1.04 0.92 4.09
CA VAL A 109 1.10 2.37 3.81
C VAL A 109 1.83 2.58 2.49
N ASN A 110 1.22 3.33 1.56
CA ASN A 110 1.85 3.74 0.31
C ASN A 110 2.12 5.24 0.33
N LEU A 111 3.37 5.63 0.16
CA LEU A 111 3.80 7.02 0.05
C LEU A 111 3.97 7.38 -1.42
N TYR A 112 3.30 8.45 -1.84
CA TYR A 112 3.40 8.98 -3.20
C TYR A 112 4.33 10.18 -3.16
N GLY A 113 5.43 10.09 -3.89
CA GLY A 113 6.41 11.17 -4.02
C GLY A 113 6.71 11.42 -5.50
N PHE A 114 6.73 12.68 -5.89
CA PHE A 114 7.22 13.12 -7.18
C PHE A 114 8.33 14.15 -6.96
N THR A 115 9.47 13.95 -7.60
CA THR A 115 10.61 14.87 -7.48
C THR A 115 10.48 15.93 -8.56
N SER A 116 9.97 17.10 -8.19
CA SER A 116 10.01 18.33 -8.98
C SER A 116 10.70 19.43 -8.20
N THR A 117 11.22 20.45 -8.87
CA THR A 117 11.59 21.70 -8.20
C THR A 117 10.34 22.24 -7.49
N LEU A 118 10.41 22.38 -6.18
CA LEU A 118 9.37 23.00 -5.36
C LEU A 118 9.59 24.50 -5.41
N LEU A 119 8.63 25.24 -5.95
CA LEU A 119 8.58 26.69 -5.78
C LEU A 119 8.12 26.96 -4.35
N LEU A 120 9.08 26.95 -3.41
CA LEU A 120 8.88 27.43 -2.05
C LEU A 120 8.79 28.96 -2.12
N THR A 121 7.63 29.50 -2.49
CA THR A 121 7.33 30.91 -2.22
C THR A 121 7.37 31.10 -0.71
N ARG A 122 8.39 31.80 -0.23
CA ARG A 122 8.45 32.28 1.16
C ARG A 122 7.16 33.05 1.44
N ALA A 123 6.38 32.57 2.41
CA ALA A 123 5.35 33.36 3.06
C ALA A 123 6.01 34.26 4.11
#